data_AF-A0A091IBL0-F1
#
_entry.id   AF-A0A091IBL0-F1
#
_cell.length_a   1.000
_cell.length_b   1.000
_cell.length_c   1.000
_cell.angle_alpha   90.00
_cell.angle_beta   90.00
_cell.angle_gamma   90.00
#
_symmetry.space_group_name_H-M   'P 1'
#
loop_
_entity.id
_entity.type
_entity.pdbx_description
1 polymer ?
#
loop_
_entity_poly.entity_id
_entity_poly.type
_entity_poly.pdbx_seq_one_letter_code
_entity_poly.pdbx_strand_id
1 'polypeptide(L)'
;CYYVGATSDAATKIINEVSKPMSHHIPVEKICEKLKKKDSQICELKYDKQIDLSTADLRKLRVKELRRILDDWGEACKGCAEKSDFIRRIHELMPKYAPRAAGARADL
;
A
#
# COMPACT_ATOMS: atom_id res chain seq x y z
N CYS A 1 -7.07 11.34 4.93
CA CYS A 1 -8.27 12.21 4.83
C CYS A 1 -9.09 12.24 6.11
N TYR A 2 -9.42 11.09 6.70
CA TYR A 2 -10.21 11.00 7.95
C TYR A 2 -9.62 11.85 9.10
N TYR A 3 -8.37 11.58 9.47
CA TYR A 3 -7.71 12.27 10.59
C TYR A 3 -7.46 13.77 10.36
N VAL A 4 -7.42 14.22 9.10
CA VAL A 4 -7.25 15.64 8.77
C VAL A 4 -8.55 16.43 8.74
N GLY A 5 -9.71 15.80 8.99
CA GLY A 5 -10.98 16.49 8.94
C GLY A 5 -11.52 16.73 7.53
N ALA A 6 -11.03 15.96 6.55
CA ALA A 6 -11.41 16.10 5.15
C ALA A 6 -12.53 15.13 4.73
N THR A 7 -13.20 14.49 5.69
CA THR A 7 -14.33 13.59 5.47
C THR A 7 -15.49 14.03 6.37
N SER A 8 -16.73 13.86 5.92
CA SER A 8 -17.93 14.31 6.65
C SER A 8 -18.11 13.68 8.04
N ASP A 9 -17.51 12.50 8.26
CA ASP A 9 -17.53 11.75 9.52
C ASP A 9 -16.39 12.12 10.49
N ALA A 10 -15.43 12.94 10.05
CA ALA A 10 -14.26 13.25 10.87
C ALA A 10 -14.58 14.26 11.98
N ALA A 11 -14.21 13.91 13.22
CA ALA A 11 -14.37 14.79 14.38
C ALA A 11 -13.36 15.96 14.42
N THR A 12 -12.24 15.87 13.69
CA THR A 12 -11.17 16.87 13.71
C THR A 12 -11.40 17.94 12.62
N LYS A 13 -11.03 19.20 12.88
CA LYS A 13 -11.10 20.31 11.91
C LYS A 13 -9.71 20.86 11.56
N ILE A 14 -8.73 19.97 11.39
CA ILE A 14 -7.33 20.37 11.14
C ILE A 14 -7.02 20.60 9.66
N ILE A 15 -8.00 20.49 8.76
CA ILE A 15 -7.85 20.72 7.31
C ILE A 15 -7.26 22.10 6.98
N ASN A 16 -7.49 23.10 7.83
CA ASN A 16 -6.94 24.44 7.68
C ASN A 16 -5.40 24.47 7.76
N GLU A 17 -4.81 23.54 8.52
CA GLU A 17 -3.35 23.37 8.65
C GLU A 17 -2.72 22.70 7.43
N VAL A 18 -3.55 22.20 6.51
CA VAL A 18 -3.12 21.66 5.23
C VAL A 18 -3.43 22.67 4.12
N SER A 19 -4.65 23.19 4.09
CA SER A 19 -5.13 24.12 3.06
C SER A 19 -4.34 25.42 3.02
N LYS A 20 -4.12 26.10 4.16
CA LYS A 20 -3.38 27.36 4.22
C LYS A 20 -1.92 27.24 3.74
N PRO A 21 -1.10 26.32 4.27
CA PRO A 21 0.28 26.20 3.80
C PRO A 21 0.37 25.72 2.35
N MET A 22 -0.58 24.90 1.88
CA MET A 22 -0.64 24.54 0.46
C MET A 22 -0.91 25.75 -0.44
N SER A 23 -1.83 26.65 -0.07
CA SER A 23 -2.05 27.90 -0.82
C SER A 23 -0.80 28.79 -0.87
N HIS A 24 0.06 28.70 0.14
CA HIS A 24 1.33 29.41 0.22
C HIS A 24 2.49 28.65 -0.45
N HIS A 25 2.21 27.59 -1.22
CA HIS A 25 3.19 26.76 -1.93
C HIS A 25 4.25 26.12 -1.00
N ILE A 26 3.90 25.87 0.27
CA ILE A 26 4.78 25.18 1.20
C ILE A 26 4.87 23.70 0.80
N PRO A 27 6.07 23.10 0.79
CA PRO A 27 6.24 21.70 0.42
C PRO A 27 5.51 20.75 1.38
N VAL A 28 4.91 19.70 0.81
CA VAL A 28 4.09 18.70 1.52
C VAL A 28 4.83 18.06 2.69
N GLU A 29 6.14 17.83 2.55
CA GLU A 29 6.98 17.26 3.62
C GLU A 29 6.95 18.10 4.90
N LYS A 30 7.05 19.44 4.77
CA LYS A 30 6.98 20.36 5.92
C LYS A 30 5.58 20.45 6.51
N ILE A 31 4.55 20.25 5.70
CA ILE A 31 3.16 20.20 6.18
C ILE A 31 2.95 18.92 6.99
N CYS A 32 3.41 17.77 6.50
CA CYS A 32 3.36 16.49 7.22
C CYS A 32 4.13 16.54 8.55
N GLU A 33 5.32 17.16 8.59
CA GLU A 33 6.09 17.38 9.82
C GLU A 33 5.32 18.22 10.86
N LYS A 34 4.59 19.26 10.42
CA LYS A 34 3.73 20.05 11.30
C LYS A 34 2.50 19.26 11.78
N LEU A 35 1.88 18.48 10.90
CA LEU A 35 0.75 17.61 11.26
C LEU A 35 1.15 16.55 12.27
N LYS A 36 2.33 15.93 12.10
CA LYS A 36 2.89 14.93 13.01
C LYS A 36 2.98 15.42 14.46
N LYS A 37 3.25 16.72 14.66
CA LYS A 37 3.30 17.32 16.01
C LYS A 37 1.92 17.51 16.63
N LYS A 38 0.86 17.65 15.83
CA LYS A 38 -0.51 17.83 16.33
C LYS A 38 -1.21 16.50 16.57
N ASP A 39 -0.97 15.54 15.70
CA ASP A 39 -1.58 14.22 15.75
C ASP A 39 -0.59 13.22 15.17
N SER A 40 0.04 12.44 16.06
CA SER A 40 1.02 11.43 15.66
C SER A 40 0.37 10.30 14.86
N GLN A 41 -0.93 10.05 15.06
CA GLN A 41 -1.67 8.99 14.39
C GLN A 41 -1.72 9.19 12.88
N ILE A 42 -1.67 10.45 12.41
CA ILE A 42 -1.59 10.78 10.97
C ILE A 42 -0.34 10.17 10.32
N CYS A 43 0.79 10.18 11.02
CA CYS A 43 2.05 9.61 10.52
C CYS A 43 2.21 8.12 10.83
N GLU A 44 1.44 7.59 11.78
CA GLU A 44 1.44 6.16 12.13
C GLU A 44 0.58 5.33 11.16
N LEU A 45 -0.25 5.98 10.34
CA LEU A 45 -0.94 5.37 9.20
C LEU A 45 0.05 4.98 8.10
N LYS A 46 0.78 3.90 8.34
CA LYS A 46 1.33 3.10 7.26
C LYS A 46 0.18 2.29 6.68
N TYR A 47 -0.41 2.79 5.60
CA TYR A 47 -1.02 1.87 4.64
C TYR A 47 0.09 0.91 4.25
N ASP A 48 -0.09 -0.36 4.58
CA ASP A 48 0.86 -1.38 4.20
C ASP A 48 1.05 -1.24 2.70
N LYS A 49 2.29 -0.95 2.27
CA LYS A 49 2.60 -0.68 0.87
C LYS A 49 2.01 -1.86 0.10
N GLN A 50 0.95 -1.61 -0.66
CA GLN A 50 0.40 -2.60 -1.55
C GLN A 50 1.59 -3.02 -2.42
N ILE A 51 1.98 -4.29 -2.33
CA ILE A 51 3.04 -4.82 -3.17
C ILE A 51 2.48 -4.69 -4.57
N ASP A 52 3.05 -3.79 -5.36
CA ASP A 52 2.61 -3.60 -6.74
C ASP A 52 3.07 -4.81 -7.54
N LEU A 53 2.21 -5.82 -7.61
CA LEU A 53 2.46 -7.11 -8.26
C LEU A 53 2.82 -6.98 -9.75
N SER A 54 2.55 -5.82 -10.35
CA SER A 54 2.86 -5.47 -11.74
C SER A 54 4.36 -5.23 -11.94
N THR A 55 5.02 -4.62 -10.96
CA THR A 55 6.45 -4.23 -11.01
C THR A 55 7.31 -4.99 -9.98
N ALA A 56 6.67 -5.65 -9.02
CA ALA A 56 7.35 -6.35 -7.95
C ALA A 56 8.01 -7.65 -8.45
N ASP A 57 9.32 -7.71 -8.25
CA ASP A 57 10.12 -8.88 -8.54
C ASP A 57 9.89 -9.95 -7.46
N LEU A 58 9.01 -10.91 -7.74
CA LEU A 58 8.65 -11.98 -6.79
C LEU A 58 9.86 -12.79 -6.30
N ARG A 59 10.97 -12.79 -7.07
CA ARG A 59 12.23 -13.41 -6.69
C ARG A 59 12.98 -12.62 -5.60
N LYS A 60 12.83 -11.30 -5.53
CA LYS A 60 13.44 -10.45 -4.50
C LYS A 60 12.64 -10.42 -3.20
N LEU A 61 11.34 -10.71 -3.24
CA LEU A 61 10.49 -10.74 -2.06
C LEU A 61 10.85 -11.89 -1.11
N ARG A 62 10.64 -11.69 0.19
CA ARG A 62 10.80 -12.76 1.19
C ARG A 62 9.57 -13.67 1.21
N VAL A 63 9.74 -14.91 1.69
CA VAL A 63 8.64 -15.89 1.82
C VAL A 63 7.46 -15.33 2.63
N LYS A 64 7.73 -14.49 3.64
CA LYS A 64 6.69 -13.83 4.44
C LYS A 64 5.83 -12.86 3.60
N GLU A 65 6.44 -12.13 2.67
CA GLU A 65 5.73 -11.21 1.77
C GLU A 65 4.93 -11.98 0.72
N LEU A 66 5.51 -13.05 0.15
CA LEU A 66 4.80 -13.94 -0.78
C LEU A 66 3.58 -14.60 -0.11
N ARG A 67 3.71 -15.03 1.15
CA ARG A 67 2.58 -15.56 1.92
C ARG A 67 1.49 -14.52 2.15
N ARG A 68 1.86 -13.26 2.35
CA ARG A 68 0.90 -12.17 2.55
C ARG A 68 0.10 -11.85 1.29
N ILE A 69 0.72 -11.91 0.11
CA ILE A 69 0.02 -11.76 -1.17
C ILE A 69 -1.05 -12.85 -1.33
N LEU A 70 -0.67 -14.09 -1.03
CA LEU A 70 -1.56 -15.23 -1.09
C LEU A 70 -2.73 -15.13 -0.07
N ASP A 71 -2.43 -14.66 1.14
CA ASP A 71 -3.44 -14.41 2.19
C ASP A 71 -4.42 -13.29 1.80
N ASP A 72 -3.93 -12.22 1.19
CA ASP A 72 -4.75 -11.10 0.68
C ASP A 72 -5.74 -11.56 -0.40
N TRP A 73 -5.35 -12.55 -1.20
CA TRP A 73 -6.22 -13.21 -2.19
C TRP A 73 -7.12 -14.31 -1.59
N GLY A 74 -6.96 -14.64 -0.31
CA GLY A 74 -7.66 -15.74 0.35
C GLY A 74 -7.18 -17.13 -0.08
N GLU A 75 -6.02 -17.23 -0.72
CA GLU A 75 -5.47 -18.47 -1.28
C GLU A 75 -4.32 -18.97 -0.41
N ALA A 76 -4.56 -19.95 0.45
CA ALA A 76 -3.48 -20.59 1.21
C ALA A 76 -2.80 -21.69 0.40
N CYS A 77 -1.49 -21.59 0.17
CA CYS A 77 -0.75 -22.71 -0.44
C CYS A 77 -0.59 -23.87 0.56
N LYS A 78 -1.43 -24.90 0.44
CA LYS A 78 -1.34 -26.17 1.17
C LYS A 78 -0.23 -27.04 0.57
N GLY A 79 1.02 -26.80 0.94
CA GLY A 79 2.16 -27.63 0.50
C GLY A 79 3.41 -26.85 0.06
N CYS A 80 3.35 -25.52 -0.02
CA CYS A 80 4.52 -24.71 -0.35
C CYS A 80 5.55 -24.76 0.79
N ALA A 81 6.56 -25.63 0.67
CA ALA A 81 7.72 -25.68 1.55
C ALA A 81 8.82 -24.71 1.10
N GLU A 82 8.90 -24.46 -0.21
CA GLU A 82 9.96 -23.68 -0.83
C GLU A 82 9.47 -22.35 -1.41
N LYS A 83 10.35 -21.35 -1.43
CA LYS A 83 10.08 -20.03 -2.00
C LYS A 83 9.62 -20.09 -3.46
N SER A 84 10.19 -21.00 -4.24
CA SER A 84 9.85 -21.23 -5.65
C SER A 84 8.39 -21.63 -5.84
N ASP A 85 7.83 -22.39 -4.89
CA ASP A 85 6.47 -22.89 -4.93
C ASP A 85 5.45 -21.75 -4.71
N PHE A 86 5.74 -20.86 -3.76
CA PHE A 86 4.98 -19.62 -3.56
C PHE A 86 4.96 -18.74 -4.82
N ILE A 87 6.11 -18.59 -5.49
CA ILE A 87 6.22 -17.78 -6.70
C ILE A 87 5.37 -18.36 -7.84
N ARG A 88 5.41 -19.69 -8.02
CA ARG A 88 4.59 -20.38 -9.04
C ARG A 88 3.11 -20.18 -8.78
N ARG A 89 2.65 -20.42 -7.55
CA ARG A 89 1.25 -20.25 -7.18
C ARG A 89 0.78 -18.80 -7.39
N ILE A 90 1.63 -17.83 -7.06
CA ILE A 90 1.33 -16.42 -7.29
C ILE A 90 1.20 -16.13 -8.78
N HIS A 91 2.08 -16.65 -9.63
CA HIS A 91 2.01 -16.49 -11.08
C HIS A 91 0.73 -17.09 -11.71
N GLU A 92 0.28 -18.25 -11.22
CA GLU A 92 -0.97 -18.87 -11.70
C GLU A 92 -2.21 -18.04 -11.34
N LEU A 93 -2.20 -17.45 -10.14
CA LEU A 93 -3.31 -16.69 -9.58
C LEU A 93 -3.31 -15.21 -10.00
N MET A 94 -2.14 -14.68 -10.36
CA MET A 94 -1.92 -13.30 -10.81
C MET A 94 -2.90 -12.85 -11.91
N PRO A 95 -3.15 -13.58 -13.01
CA PRO A 95 -4.14 -13.15 -14.02
C PRO A 95 -5.58 -13.11 -13.51
N LYS A 96 -5.90 -13.87 -12.45
CA LYS A 96 -7.25 -14.03 -11.92
C LYS A 96 -7.59 -12.95 -10.88
N TYR A 97 -6.64 -12.64 -9.99
CA TYR A 97 -6.83 -11.68 -8.89
C TYR A 97 -6.23 -10.31 -9.19
N ALA A 98 -5.25 -10.22 -10.10
CA ALA A 98 -4.56 -8.98 -10.47
C ALA A 98 -4.42 -8.84 -11.99
N PRO A 99 -5.53 -8.74 -12.76
CA PRO A 99 -5.48 -8.63 -14.22
C PRO A 99 -4.70 -7.40 -14.73
N ARG A 100 -4.68 -6.31 -13.97
CA ARG A 100 -3.85 -5.12 -14.26
C ARG A 100 -2.34 -5.40 -14.15
N ALA A 101 -1.94 -6.24 -13.20
CA ALA A 101 -0.55 -6.65 -13.03
C ALA A 101 -0.11 -7.69 -14.06
N ALA A 102 -1.02 -8.58 -14.48
CA ALA A 102 -0.76 -9.55 -15.53
C ALA A 102 -0.54 -8.87 -16.91
N GLY A 103 -1.34 -7.86 -17.24
CA GLY A 103 -1.19 -7.09 -18.47
C GLY A 103 0.14 -6.34 -18.55
N ALA A 104 0.60 -5.72 -17.45
CA ALA A 104 1.87 -5.00 -17.41
C ALA A 104 3.12 -5.88 -17.64
N ARG A 105 3.00 -7.20 -17.48
CA ARG A 105 4.09 -8.17 -17.72
C ARG A 105 4.03 -8.83 -19.10
N ALA A 106 2.98 -8.62 -19.88
CA ALA A 106 2.85 -9.15 -21.24
C ALA A 106 3.50 -8.23 -22.30
N ASP A 107 3.82 -6.99 -21.94
CA ASP A 107 4.39 -5.95 -22.81
C ASP A 107 5.93 -5.78 -22.68
N LEU A 108 6.63 -6.74 -22.08
CA LEU A 108 8.09 -6.70 -21.84
C LEU A 108 8.76 -7.99 -22.34
#